data_AF-A0AAU4QV69-F1
#
_entry.id   AF-A0AAU4QV69-F1
#
_cell.length_a   1.000
_cell.length_b   1.000
_cell.length_c   1.000
_cell.angle_alpha   90.00
_cell.angle_beta   90.00
_cell.angle_gamma   90.00
#
_symmetry.space_group_name_H-M   'P 1'
#
loop_
_entity.id
_entity.type
_entity.pdbx_description
1 polymer ?
#
loop_
_entity_poly.entity_id
_entity_poly.type
_entity_poly.pdbx_seq_one_letter_code
_entity_poly.pdbx_strand_id
1 'polypeptide(L)'
;MTFAPLPGRPQDRTSAFRLQLAELARLAGVGLPDRVPRDREWQGEARMAFRRALRNVETLPELLFDPLLRTAVLDPDPSHNRLFVEPAVTVFGRRRVQTALIEYVRTGTDHERAGAARAWYWAQAPLRFRGGRTRVPTPESKAEFDAVADLRATWHEATLREFVSNDDLDVRRCILPGLPLNPRHYPADLHDLVAEAVQIARTHSDEYLRHRVEHQLG
;
A
#
# COMPACT_ATOMS: atom_id res chain seq x y z
N MET A 1 9.80 1.45 9.85
CA MET A 1 9.05 0.25 10.30
C MET A 1 9.27 -0.82 9.26
N THR A 2 9.77 -1.99 9.66
CA THR A 2 9.91 -3.15 8.76
C THR A 2 8.58 -3.89 8.77
N PHE A 3 7.89 -3.99 7.63
CA PHE A 3 6.70 -4.82 7.53
C PHE A 3 7.14 -6.29 7.55
N ALA A 4 7.01 -6.96 8.69
CA ALA A 4 7.19 -8.40 8.76
C ALA A 4 6.14 -9.10 7.88
N PRO A 5 6.49 -10.19 7.18
CA PRO A 5 5.51 -10.95 6.39
C PRO A 5 4.42 -11.53 7.32
N LEU A 6 3.16 -11.35 6.93
CA LEU A 6 2.01 -11.85 7.69
C LEU A 6 1.92 -13.39 7.59
N PRO A 7 1.65 -14.11 8.69
CA PRO A 7 1.57 -15.57 8.68
C PRO A 7 0.29 -16.08 7.97
N GLY A 8 0.41 -17.19 7.23
CA GLY A 8 -0.73 -17.99 6.75
C GLY A 8 -1.42 -17.54 5.46
N ARG A 9 -0.73 -16.88 4.52
CA ARG A 9 -1.38 -16.37 3.30
C ARG A 9 -1.75 -17.46 2.28
N PRO A 10 -2.95 -17.37 1.64
CA PRO A 10 -3.39 -18.33 0.63
C PRO A 10 -2.49 -18.37 -0.62
N GLN A 11 -2.34 -19.55 -1.23
CA GLN A 11 -1.58 -19.76 -2.47
C GLN A 11 -2.17 -19.03 -3.69
N ASP A 12 -3.50 -18.87 -3.76
CA ASP A 12 -4.21 -18.24 -4.88
C ASP A 12 -3.71 -16.80 -5.18
N ARG A 13 -3.33 -16.07 -4.12
CA ARG A 13 -2.79 -14.70 -4.21
C ARG A 13 -1.48 -14.63 -4.99
N THR A 14 -0.68 -15.69 -4.94
CA THR A 14 0.59 -15.78 -5.68
C THR A 14 0.37 -15.95 -7.18
N SER A 15 -0.66 -16.71 -7.56
CA SER A 15 -1.03 -16.94 -8.97
C SER A 15 -1.50 -15.65 -9.64
N ALA A 16 -2.36 -14.88 -8.98
CA ALA A 16 -2.84 -13.59 -9.48
C ALA A 16 -1.69 -12.61 -9.71
N PHE A 17 -0.75 -12.50 -8.75
CA PHE A 17 0.44 -11.68 -8.90
C PHE A 17 1.30 -12.12 -10.09
N ARG A 18 1.54 -13.43 -10.23
CA ARG A 18 2.36 -13.98 -11.32
C ARG A 18 1.78 -13.65 -12.69
N LEU A 19 0.48 -13.82 -12.88
CA LEU A 19 -0.21 -13.49 -14.13
C LEU A 19 -0.13 -11.99 -14.43
N GLN A 20 -0.38 -11.15 -13.42
CA GLN A 20 -0.29 -9.70 -13.58
C GLN A 20 1.13 -9.25 -13.93
N LEU A 21 2.14 -9.83 -13.29
CA LEU A 21 3.55 -9.49 -13.53
C LEU A 21 3.99 -9.88 -14.94
N ALA A 22 3.50 -11.02 -15.45
CA ALA A 22 3.74 -11.45 -16.82
C ALA A 22 3.11 -10.50 -17.85
N GLU A 23 1.88 -10.04 -17.59
CA GLU A 23 1.21 -9.07 -18.46
C GLU A 23 1.92 -7.71 -18.46
N LEU A 24 2.29 -7.20 -17.28
CA LEU A 24 3.09 -5.98 -17.18
C LEU A 24 4.41 -6.12 -17.95
N ALA A 25 5.07 -7.27 -17.86
CA ALA A 25 6.34 -7.50 -18.52
C ALA A 25 6.20 -7.49 -20.05
N ARG A 26 5.13 -8.10 -20.56
CA ARG A 26 4.77 -8.06 -21.98
C ARG A 26 4.53 -6.63 -22.47
N LEU A 27 3.78 -5.83 -21.71
CA LEU A 27 3.47 -4.44 -22.07
C LEU A 27 4.69 -3.51 -21.97
N ALA A 28 5.55 -3.72 -20.98
CA ALA A 28 6.73 -2.90 -20.73
C ALA A 28 7.98 -3.36 -21.50
N GLY A 29 7.91 -4.47 -22.24
CA GLY A 29 9.06 -5.05 -22.95
C GLY A 29 10.15 -5.56 -22.00
N VAL A 30 9.79 -5.98 -20.79
CA VAL A 30 10.74 -6.48 -19.78
C VAL A 30 10.87 -7.99 -19.90
N GLY A 31 12.10 -8.48 -20.11
CA GLY A 31 12.38 -9.91 -20.08
C GLY A 31 12.24 -10.47 -18.66
N LEU A 32 11.36 -11.45 -18.49
CA LEU A 32 11.25 -12.21 -17.24
C LEU A 32 12.17 -13.43 -17.27
N PRO A 33 12.65 -13.89 -16.09
CA PRO A 33 13.41 -15.13 -16.01
C PRO A 33 12.55 -16.32 -16.47
N ASP A 34 13.21 -17.30 -17.10
CA ASP A 34 12.63 -18.60 -17.43
C ASP A 34 12.10 -19.30 -16.16
N ARG A 35 11.40 -20.43 -16.32
CA ARG A 35 10.87 -21.18 -15.18
C ARG A 35 12.00 -21.64 -14.25
N VAL A 36 12.20 -20.90 -13.15
CA VAL A 36 13.00 -21.33 -12.00
C VAL A 36 12.20 -22.32 -11.13
N PRO A 37 12.85 -23.27 -10.43
CA PRO A 37 12.17 -24.37 -9.74
C PRO A 37 11.26 -23.94 -8.59
N ARG A 38 11.49 -22.74 -8.03
CA ARG A 38 10.75 -22.22 -6.88
C ARG A 38 10.10 -20.88 -7.22
N ASP A 39 8.80 -20.76 -6.97
CA ASP A 39 8.05 -19.52 -7.24
C ASP A 39 8.63 -18.31 -6.51
N ARG A 40 9.14 -18.47 -5.28
CA ARG A 40 9.74 -17.36 -4.52
C ARG A 40 10.99 -16.81 -5.19
N GLU A 41 11.84 -17.69 -5.73
CA GLU A 41 13.06 -17.31 -6.45
C GLU A 41 12.69 -16.62 -7.77
N TRP A 42 11.73 -17.19 -8.50
CA TRP A 42 11.18 -16.58 -9.72
C TRP A 42 10.68 -15.16 -9.48
N GLN A 43 9.86 -14.96 -8.44
CA GLN A 43 9.34 -13.63 -8.11
C GLN A 43 10.45 -12.66 -7.74
N GLY A 44 11.48 -13.11 -7.01
CA GLY A 44 12.63 -12.29 -6.65
C GLY A 44 13.36 -11.78 -7.90
N GLU A 45 13.67 -12.67 -8.82
CA GLU A 45 14.35 -12.33 -10.07
C GLU A 45 13.48 -11.45 -10.99
N ALA A 46 12.19 -11.76 -11.12
CA ALA A 46 11.25 -10.95 -11.90
C ALA A 46 11.14 -9.52 -11.35
N ARG A 47 11.05 -9.34 -10.02
CA ARG A 47 11.08 -8.01 -9.39
C ARG A 47 12.40 -7.28 -9.65
N MET A 48 13.53 -8.00 -9.66
CA MET A 48 14.83 -7.41 -9.99
C MET A 48 14.94 -6.98 -11.45
N ALA A 49 14.32 -7.72 -12.39
CA ALA A 49 14.23 -7.29 -13.79
C ALA A 49 13.47 -5.95 -13.91
N PHE A 50 12.31 -5.83 -13.25
CA PHE A 50 11.57 -4.57 -13.19
C PHE A 50 12.32 -3.45 -12.49
N ARG A 51 13.00 -3.73 -11.38
CA ARG A 51 13.85 -2.74 -10.70
C ARG A 51 14.89 -2.16 -11.65
N ARG A 52 15.50 -2.97 -12.52
CA ARG A 52 16.47 -2.51 -13.51
C ARG A 52 15.79 -1.69 -14.61
N ALA A 53 14.66 -2.17 -15.13
CA ALA A 53 13.93 -1.53 -16.23
C ALA A 53 13.29 -0.18 -15.84
N LEU A 54 12.79 -0.06 -14.61
CA LEU A 54 12.12 1.13 -14.10
C LEU A 54 13.07 2.11 -13.39
N ARG A 55 14.34 1.74 -13.21
CA ARG A 55 15.33 2.60 -12.54
C ARG A 55 15.58 3.83 -13.39
N ASN A 56 15.42 5.00 -12.77
CA ASN A 56 15.64 6.31 -13.38
C ASN A 56 14.77 6.59 -14.62
N VAL A 57 13.63 5.90 -14.75
CA VAL A 57 12.68 6.19 -15.83
C VAL A 57 12.01 7.53 -15.56
N GLU A 58 12.14 8.46 -16.50
CA GLU A 58 11.50 9.78 -16.45
C GLU A 58 10.10 9.77 -17.06
N THR A 59 9.82 8.86 -18.00
CA THR A 59 8.53 8.74 -18.69
C THR A 59 8.15 7.28 -18.93
N LEU A 60 6.87 6.97 -18.83
CA LEU A 60 6.29 5.68 -19.17
C LEU A 60 5.06 5.90 -20.05
N PRO A 61 4.77 5.00 -21.00
CA PRO A 61 3.50 4.99 -21.72
C PRO A 61 2.31 5.02 -20.76
N GLU A 62 1.31 5.85 -21.07
CA GLU A 62 0.08 6.02 -20.28
C GLU A 62 -0.63 4.68 -20.00
N LEU A 63 -0.63 3.77 -20.99
CA LEU A 63 -1.19 2.43 -20.89
C LEU A 63 -0.55 1.55 -19.79
N LEU A 64 0.63 1.92 -19.28
CA LEU A 64 1.31 1.19 -18.22
C LEU A 64 0.87 1.61 -16.82
N PHE A 65 0.11 2.70 -16.66
CA PHE A 65 -0.32 3.17 -15.33
C PHE A 65 -1.09 2.08 -14.56
N ASP A 66 -2.20 1.58 -15.12
CA ASP A 66 -3.04 0.59 -14.44
C ASP A 66 -2.30 -0.75 -14.24
N PRO A 67 -1.62 -1.34 -15.25
CA PRO A 67 -0.89 -2.57 -15.06
C PRO A 67 0.23 -2.46 -14.02
N LEU A 68 0.94 -1.33 -13.96
CA LEU A 68 2.01 -1.10 -12.99
C LEU A 68 1.45 -1.02 -11.57
N LEU A 69 0.38 -0.23 -11.38
CA LEU A 69 -0.21 -0.06 -10.06
C LEU A 69 -0.90 -1.35 -9.58
N ARG A 70 -1.62 -2.06 -10.45
CA ARG A 70 -2.21 -3.37 -10.14
C ARG A 70 -1.17 -4.39 -9.73
N THR A 71 0.01 -4.39 -10.38
CA THR A 71 1.14 -5.24 -9.98
C THR A 71 1.61 -4.92 -8.57
N ALA A 72 1.70 -3.63 -8.22
CA ALA A 72 2.06 -3.20 -6.86
C ALA A 72 1.04 -3.68 -5.81
N VAL A 73 -0.25 -3.58 -6.13
CA VAL A 73 -1.35 -3.99 -5.26
C VAL A 73 -1.34 -5.51 -5.05
N LEU A 74 -1.18 -6.29 -6.11
CA LEU A 74 -1.19 -7.75 -6.03
C LEU A 74 0.11 -8.34 -5.48
N ASP A 75 1.18 -7.57 -5.33
CA ASP A 75 2.44 -8.09 -4.81
C ASP A 75 2.26 -8.61 -3.36
N PRO A 76 2.55 -9.89 -3.11
CA PRO A 76 2.42 -10.47 -1.77
C PRO A 76 3.47 -9.92 -0.80
N ASP A 77 4.55 -9.28 -1.27
CA ASP A 77 5.59 -8.74 -0.40
C ASP A 77 5.42 -7.21 -0.17
N PRO A 78 5.00 -6.78 1.04
CA PRO A 78 4.82 -5.35 1.35
C PRO A 78 6.09 -4.50 1.22
N SER A 79 7.27 -5.11 1.29
CA SER A 79 8.54 -4.39 1.20
C SER A 79 9.03 -4.25 -0.24
N HIS A 80 8.56 -5.12 -1.15
CA HIS A 80 8.98 -5.11 -2.55
C HIS A 80 7.96 -4.46 -3.49
N ASN A 81 6.69 -4.30 -3.09
CA ASN A 81 5.71 -3.59 -3.90
C ASN A 81 6.12 -2.14 -4.24
N ARG A 82 6.99 -1.51 -3.42
CA ARG A 82 7.59 -0.20 -3.68
C ARG A 82 8.32 -0.10 -5.02
N LEU A 83 8.84 -1.22 -5.53
CA LEU A 83 9.51 -1.27 -6.83
C LEU A 83 8.58 -0.88 -7.99
N PHE A 84 7.27 -0.95 -7.77
CA PHE A 84 6.25 -0.53 -8.72
C PHE A 84 5.57 0.79 -8.30
N VAL A 85 5.35 1.00 -6.98
CA VAL A 85 4.73 2.23 -6.46
C VAL A 85 5.61 3.45 -6.68
N GLU A 86 6.90 3.38 -6.35
CA GLU A 86 7.80 4.54 -6.42
C GLU A 86 7.94 5.05 -7.87
N PRO A 87 8.19 4.21 -8.90
CA PRO A 87 8.16 4.66 -10.29
C PRO A 87 6.80 5.23 -10.72
N ALA A 88 5.69 4.63 -10.27
CA ALA A 88 4.36 5.13 -10.60
C ALA A 88 4.12 6.54 -10.05
N VAL A 89 4.56 6.80 -8.82
CA VAL A 89 4.50 8.13 -8.20
C VAL A 89 5.38 9.12 -8.95
N THR A 90 6.61 8.72 -9.31
CA THR A 90 7.57 9.58 -10.03
C THR A 90 7.05 9.97 -11.41
N VAL A 91 6.49 9.03 -12.17
CA VAL A 91 6.12 9.24 -13.57
C VAL A 91 4.70 9.76 -13.73
N PHE A 92 3.72 9.18 -13.03
CA PHE A 92 2.29 9.50 -13.21
C PHE A 92 1.74 10.45 -12.14
N GLY A 93 2.56 10.81 -11.16
CA GLY A 93 2.21 11.75 -10.11
C GLY A 93 1.50 11.11 -8.92
N ARG A 94 1.87 11.60 -7.73
CA ARG A 94 1.40 11.07 -6.43
C ARG A 94 -0.11 11.09 -6.27
N ARG A 95 -0.76 12.20 -6.63
CA ARG A 95 -2.21 12.38 -6.50
C ARG A 95 -2.98 11.29 -7.26
N ARG A 96 -2.54 10.99 -8.49
CA ARG A 96 -3.16 9.97 -9.32
C ARG A 96 -3.00 8.57 -8.72
N VAL A 97 -1.79 8.22 -8.28
CA VAL A 97 -1.52 6.95 -7.60
C VAL A 97 -2.37 6.81 -6.34
N GLN A 98 -2.40 7.82 -5.47
CA GLN A 98 -3.19 7.78 -4.23
C GLN A 98 -4.69 7.66 -4.50
N THR A 99 -5.21 8.37 -5.51
CA THR A 99 -6.63 8.28 -5.91
C THR A 99 -6.98 6.86 -6.35
N ALA A 100 -6.14 6.23 -7.17
CA ALA A 100 -6.36 4.86 -7.61
C ALA A 100 -6.24 3.84 -6.44
N LEU A 101 -5.34 4.05 -5.49
CA LEU A 101 -5.27 3.21 -4.28
C LEU A 101 -6.51 3.32 -3.40
N ILE A 102 -7.08 4.53 -3.25
CA ILE A 102 -8.37 4.73 -2.57
C ILE A 102 -9.48 3.94 -3.27
N GLU A 103 -9.49 3.93 -4.60
CA GLU A 103 -10.46 3.16 -5.37
C GLU A 103 -10.32 1.65 -5.14
N TYR A 104 -9.09 1.11 -5.13
CA TYR A 104 -8.87 -0.29 -4.78
C TYR A 104 -9.40 -0.67 -3.39
N VAL A 105 -9.31 0.23 -2.40
CA VAL A 105 -9.92 -0.01 -1.08
C VAL A 105 -11.45 -0.06 -1.17
N ARG A 106 -12.05 0.83 -1.95
CA ARG A 106 -13.53 0.94 -2.06
C ARG A 106 -14.15 -0.19 -2.86
N THR A 107 -13.57 -0.56 -3.99
CA THR A 107 -14.22 -1.42 -4.99
C THR A 107 -13.45 -2.69 -5.32
N GLY A 108 -12.22 -2.83 -4.84
CA GLY A 108 -11.38 -3.99 -5.12
C GLY A 108 -11.86 -5.25 -4.40
N THR A 109 -11.31 -6.38 -4.84
CA THR A 109 -11.37 -7.64 -4.07
C THR A 109 -10.62 -7.51 -2.74
N ASP A 110 -10.87 -8.39 -1.76
CA ASP A 110 -10.14 -8.35 -0.48
C ASP A 110 -8.61 -8.45 -0.66
N HIS A 111 -8.15 -9.17 -1.67
CA HIS A 111 -6.74 -9.23 -2.02
C HIS A 111 -6.22 -7.85 -2.50
N GLU A 112 -6.97 -7.17 -3.33
CA GLU A 112 -6.62 -5.84 -3.83
C GLU A 112 -6.73 -4.77 -2.74
N ARG A 113 -7.72 -4.84 -1.85
CA ARG A 113 -7.86 -3.95 -0.69
C ARG A 113 -6.67 -4.07 0.25
N ALA A 114 -6.32 -5.29 0.65
CA ALA A 114 -5.15 -5.57 1.47
C ALA A 114 -3.86 -5.12 0.78
N GLY A 115 -3.77 -5.32 -0.55
CA GLY A 115 -2.69 -4.87 -1.40
C GLY A 115 -2.52 -3.36 -1.44
N ALA A 116 -3.62 -2.64 -1.63
CA ALA A 116 -3.65 -1.19 -1.65
C ALA A 116 -3.19 -0.60 -0.31
N ALA A 117 -3.61 -1.19 0.82
CA ALA A 117 -3.16 -0.79 2.14
C ALA A 117 -1.62 -0.91 2.31
N ARG A 118 -1.02 -2.00 1.80
CA ARG A 118 0.44 -2.18 1.78
C ARG A 118 1.12 -1.16 0.85
N ALA A 119 0.54 -0.89 -0.32
CA ALA A 119 1.10 0.03 -1.31
C ALA A 119 1.04 1.50 -0.86
N TRP A 120 0.01 1.86 -0.10
CA TRP A 120 -0.22 3.24 0.38
C TRP A 120 1.00 3.81 1.10
N TYR A 121 1.70 3.01 1.92
CA TYR A 121 2.87 3.45 2.65
C TYR A 121 3.92 4.12 1.75
N TRP A 122 4.19 3.53 0.58
CA TRP A 122 5.16 4.02 -0.40
C TRP A 122 4.61 5.14 -1.30
N ALA A 123 3.28 5.28 -1.37
CA ALA A 123 2.61 6.35 -2.11
C ALA A 123 2.51 7.67 -1.33
N GLN A 124 2.84 7.69 -0.04
CA GLN A 124 2.79 8.91 0.79
C GLN A 124 3.88 9.92 0.40
N ALA A 125 3.59 11.21 0.56
CA ALA A 125 4.61 12.27 0.55
C ALA A 125 5.20 12.41 1.96
N PRO A 126 6.40 11.87 2.26
CA PRO A 126 7.01 12.07 3.57
C PRO A 126 7.55 13.50 3.71
N LEU A 127 7.55 14.03 4.93
CA LEU A 127 8.22 15.30 5.23
C LEU A 127 9.75 15.10 5.22
N ARG A 128 10.44 15.86 4.38
CA ARG A 128 11.89 16.01 4.35
C ARG A 128 12.26 17.25 5.17
N PHE A 129 13.23 17.10 6.06
CA PHE A 129 13.62 18.13 7.03
C PHE A 129 14.96 18.73 6.66
N ARG A 130 15.14 20.03 6.93
CA ARG A 130 16.45 20.69 6.92
C ARG A 130 17.31 20.08 8.04
N GLY A 131 18.60 19.89 7.79
CA GLY A 131 19.56 19.45 8.82
C GLY A 131 19.72 20.50 9.93
N GLY A 132 20.12 20.07 11.14
CA GLY A 132 20.35 20.94 12.30
C GLY A 132 19.63 20.48 13.58
N ARG A 133 19.67 21.31 14.63
CA ARG A 133 19.05 21.01 15.95
C ARG A 133 17.51 21.05 15.91
N THR A 134 16.92 21.73 14.94
CA THR A 134 15.46 21.91 14.83
C THR A 134 14.95 21.18 13.58
N ARG A 135 13.97 20.29 13.76
CA ARG A 135 13.34 19.55 12.67
C ARG A 135 12.33 20.43 11.92
N VAL A 136 12.82 21.32 11.06
CA VAL A 136 11.98 22.15 10.18
C VAL A 136 11.88 21.50 8.79
N PRO A 137 10.67 21.16 8.28
CA PRO A 137 10.49 20.66 6.92
C PRO A 137 11.02 21.63 5.86
N THR A 138 11.51 21.13 4.72
CA THR A 138 11.80 22.01 3.58
C THR A 138 10.50 22.56 3.00
N PRO A 139 10.47 23.80 2.47
CA PRO A 139 9.28 24.37 1.85
C PRO A 139 8.68 23.48 0.76
N GLU A 140 9.54 22.89 -0.09
CA GLU A 140 9.13 22.02 -1.20
C GLU A 140 8.47 20.75 -0.68
N SER A 141 9.06 20.13 0.35
CA SER A 141 8.50 18.91 0.93
C SER A 141 7.22 19.17 1.71
N LYS A 142 7.10 20.34 2.35
CA LYS A 142 5.85 20.76 2.99
C LYS A 142 4.77 21.00 1.94
N ALA A 143 5.09 21.68 0.84
CA ALA A 143 4.15 21.90 -0.26
C ALA A 143 3.65 20.58 -0.86
N GLU A 144 4.54 19.61 -1.13
CA GLU A 144 4.14 18.28 -1.61
C GLU A 144 3.24 17.53 -0.62
N PHE A 145 3.51 17.64 0.68
CA PHE A 145 2.71 17.02 1.74
C PHE A 145 1.32 17.65 1.84
N ASP A 146 1.26 18.99 1.83
CA ASP A 146 0.02 19.76 1.92
C ASP A 146 -0.83 19.55 0.65
N ALA A 147 -0.20 19.42 -0.52
CA ALA A 147 -0.86 19.24 -1.81
C ALA A 147 -1.64 17.92 -1.95
N VAL A 148 -1.54 16.97 -1.01
CA VAL A 148 -2.29 15.70 -0.98
C VAL A 148 -3.01 15.46 0.36
N ALA A 149 -3.18 16.50 1.18
CA ALA A 149 -3.79 16.38 2.50
C ALA A 149 -5.26 15.90 2.45
N ASP A 150 -6.01 16.35 1.44
CA ASP A 150 -7.38 15.91 1.11
C ASP A 150 -7.47 14.40 0.86
N LEU A 151 -6.51 13.83 0.12
CA LEU A 151 -6.48 12.39 -0.15
C LEU A 151 -6.15 11.58 1.09
N ARG A 152 -5.35 12.12 2.01
CA ARG A 152 -5.08 11.44 3.28
C ARG A 152 -6.34 11.34 4.14
N ALA A 153 -7.13 12.40 4.23
CA ALA A 153 -8.41 12.35 4.94
C ALA A 153 -9.36 11.34 4.28
N THR A 154 -9.45 11.39 2.94
CA THR A 154 -10.25 10.44 2.15
C THR A 154 -9.81 8.98 2.35
N TRP A 155 -8.51 8.73 2.40
CA TRP A 155 -7.92 7.42 2.66
C TRP A 155 -8.24 6.92 4.07
N HIS A 156 -8.09 7.76 5.10
CA HIS A 156 -8.41 7.39 6.48
C HIS A 156 -9.88 7.02 6.62
N GLU A 157 -10.79 7.80 6.03
CA GLU A 157 -12.21 7.47 6.04
C GLU A 157 -12.49 6.14 5.32
N ALA A 158 -11.98 5.97 4.09
CA ALA A 158 -12.21 4.76 3.31
C ALA A 158 -11.69 3.51 4.03
N THR A 159 -10.49 3.58 4.60
CA THR A 159 -9.89 2.45 5.34
C THR A 159 -10.54 2.20 6.69
N LEU A 160 -11.04 3.23 7.39
CA LEU A 160 -11.81 3.05 8.63
C LEU A 160 -13.11 2.29 8.36
N ARG A 161 -13.87 2.74 7.36
CA ARG A 161 -15.12 2.08 6.95
C ARG A 161 -14.87 0.64 6.48
N GLU A 162 -13.82 0.44 5.68
CA GLU A 162 -13.45 -0.88 5.19
C GLU A 162 -13.04 -1.81 6.35
N PHE A 163 -12.23 -1.34 7.30
CA PHE A 163 -11.79 -2.15 8.44
C PHE A 163 -12.97 -2.66 9.30
N VAL A 164 -13.96 -1.80 9.52
CA VAL A 164 -15.15 -2.13 10.30
C VAL A 164 -16.07 -3.09 9.55
N SER A 165 -16.34 -2.82 8.27
CA SER A 165 -17.33 -3.57 7.49
C SER A 165 -16.81 -4.88 6.87
N ASN A 166 -15.50 -5.07 6.77
CA ASN A 166 -14.89 -6.24 6.13
C ASN A 166 -14.28 -7.20 7.17
N ASP A 167 -14.72 -8.46 7.14
CA ASP A 167 -14.25 -9.53 8.02
C ASP A 167 -13.01 -10.28 7.52
N ASP A 168 -12.52 -10.01 6.30
CA ASP A 168 -11.29 -10.62 5.79
C ASP A 168 -10.08 -10.25 6.66
N LEU A 169 -9.41 -11.29 7.16
CA LEU A 169 -8.32 -11.15 8.10
C LEU A 169 -7.10 -10.44 7.50
N ASP A 170 -6.77 -10.64 6.22
CA ASP A 170 -5.61 -9.98 5.61
C ASP A 170 -5.89 -8.51 5.33
N VAL A 171 -7.13 -8.16 4.96
CA VAL A 171 -7.60 -6.77 4.86
C VAL A 171 -7.41 -6.07 6.21
N ARG A 172 -7.96 -6.63 7.30
CA ARG A 172 -7.83 -6.05 8.64
C ARG A 172 -6.36 -5.91 9.07
N ARG A 173 -5.55 -6.96 8.87
CA ARG A 173 -4.11 -6.95 9.22
C ARG A 173 -3.30 -5.94 8.40
N CYS A 174 -3.68 -5.67 7.15
CA CYS A 174 -2.99 -4.70 6.31
C CYS A 174 -3.44 -3.26 6.57
N ILE A 175 -4.71 -3.03 6.92
CA ILE A 175 -5.25 -1.70 7.21
C ILE A 175 -4.83 -1.20 8.59
N LEU A 176 -5.02 -2.01 9.63
CA LEU A 176 -4.86 -1.59 11.04
C LEU A 176 -3.54 -0.83 11.30
N PRO A 177 -2.38 -1.28 10.80
CA PRO A 177 -1.11 -0.62 11.08
C PRO A 177 -1.01 0.84 10.62
N GLY A 178 -1.75 1.22 9.58
CA GLY A 178 -1.79 2.57 9.03
C GLY A 178 -3.05 3.35 9.40
N LEU A 179 -4.00 2.74 10.12
CA LEU A 179 -5.28 3.35 10.48
C LEU A 179 -5.10 4.21 11.75
N PRO A 180 -5.35 5.54 11.70
CA PRO A 180 -5.40 6.34 12.91
C PRO A 180 -6.54 5.87 13.83
N LEU A 181 -6.25 5.63 15.10
CA LEU A 181 -7.25 5.21 16.10
C LEU A 181 -7.60 6.31 17.11
N ASN A 182 -7.12 7.52 16.88
CA ASN A 182 -7.49 8.69 17.66
C ASN A 182 -8.61 9.45 16.92
N PRO A 183 -9.80 9.63 17.53
CA PRO A 183 -10.94 10.31 16.90
C PRO A 183 -10.63 11.71 16.36
N ARG A 184 -9.61 12.41 16.90
CA ARG A 184 -9.18 13.74 16.44
C ARG A 184 -8.70 13.78 14.99
N HIS A 185 -8.40 12.63 14.38
CA HIS A 185 -8.05 12.54 12.95
C HIS A 185 -9.26 12.48 12.01
N TYR A 186 -10.48 12.42 12.56
CA TYR A 186 -11.70 12.23 11.80
C TYR A 186 -12.75 13.31 12.13
N PRO A 187 -13.68 13.60 11.19
CA PRO A 187 -14.89 14.35 11.49
C PRO A 187 -15.76 13.65 12.55
N ALA A 188 -16.60 14.42 13.24
CA ALA A 188 -17.31 13.97 14.43
C ALA A 188 -18.26 12.78 14.18
N ASP A 189 -18.85 12.70 12.99
CA ASP A 189 -19.75 11.62 12.57
C ASP A 189 -19.04 10.25 12.41
N LEU A 190 -17.71 10.22 12.37
CA LEU A 190 -16.92 8.99 12.32
C LEU A 190 -16.36 8.56 13.69
N HIS A 191 -16.58 9.32 14.76
CA HIS A 191 -15.97 9.02 16.06
C HIS A 191 -16.44 7.69 16.65
N ASP A 192 -17.72 7.36 16.48
CA ASP A 192 -18.27 6.06 16.88
C ASP A 192 -17.65 4.91 16.09
N LEU A 193 -17.40 5.13 14.79
CA LEU A 193 -16.76 4.14 13.92
C LEU A 193 -15.30 3.88 14.32
N VAL A 194 -14.60 4.89 14.84
CA VAL A 194 -13.26 4.71 15.44
C VAL A 194 -13.32 3.83 16.69
N ALA A 195 -14.31 4.07 17.56
CA ALA A 195 -14.50 3.24 18.75
C ALA A 195 -14.83 1.79 18.39
N GLU A 196 -15.66 1.58 17.37
CA GLU A 196 -15.97 0.26 16.83
C GLU A 196 -14.73 -0.44 16.26
N ALA A 197 -13.90 0.25 15.47
CA ALA A 197 -12.66 -0.32 14.95
C ALA A 197 -11.71 -0.78 16.07
N VAL A 198 -11.59 0.02 17.14
CA VAL A 198 -10.82 -0.36 18.33
C VAL A 198 -11.39 -1.61 19.00
N GLN A 199 -12.72 -1.67 19.17
CA GLN A 199 -13.40 -2.81 19.79
C GLN A 199 -13.22 -4.10 18.97
N ILE A 200 -13.39 -4.02 17.64
CA ILE A 200 -13.15 -5.13 16.72
C ILE A 200 -11.72 -5.65 16.89
N ALA A 201 -10.72 -4.78 16.84
CA ALA A 201 -9.33 -5.20 16.94
C ALA A 201 -8.99 -5.83 18.30
N ARG A 202 -9.52 -5.28 19.41
CA ARG A 202 -9.29 -5.78 20.79
C ARG A 202 -9.93 -7.15 21.04
N THR A 203 -11.10 -7.39 20.47
CA THR A 203 -11.87 -8.61 20.70
C THR A 203 -11.67 -9.68 19.62
N HIS A 204 -10.95 -9.35 18.54
CA HIS A 204 -10.69 -10.30 17.45
C HIS A 204 -9.99 -11.56 17.97
N SER A 205 -10.29 -12.71 17.37
CA SER A 205 -9.59 -13.97 17.63
C SER A 205 -8.11 -13.95 17.22
N ASP A 206 -7.69 -12.98 16.39
CA ASP A 206 -6.35 -12.88 15.84
C ASP A 206 -5.42 -12.12 16.79
N GLU A 207 -4.33 -12.76 17.21
CA GLU A 207 -3.38 -12.18 18.16
C GLU A 207 -2.68 -10.93 17.60
N TYR A 208 -2.37 -10.92 16.31
CA TYR A 208 -1.72 -9.77 15.68
C TYR A 208 -2.58 -8.51 15.76
N LEU A 209 -3.89 -8.62 15.47
CA LEU A 209 -4.80 -7.47 15.57
C LEU A 209 -4.90 -6.95 17.00
N ARG A 210 -5.07 -7.84 17.99
CA ARG A 210 -5.12 -7.47 19.41
C ARG A 210 -3.84 -6.78 19.88
N HIS A 211 -2.67 -7.32 19.52
CA HIS A 211 -1.39 -6.71 19.88
C HIS A 211 -1.18 -5.36 19.18
N ARG A 212 -1.54 -5.27 17.89
CA ARG A 212 -1.31 -4.07 17.08
C ARG A 212 -2.15 -2.88 17.54
N VAL A 213 -3.41 -3.10 17.93
CA VAL A 213 -4.28 -2.02 18.44
C VAL A 213 -3.72 -1.41 19.73
N GLU A 214 -3.23 -2.21 20.67
CA GLU A 214 -2.66 -1.68 21.90
C GLU A 214 -1.37 -0.88 21.65
N HIS A 215 -0.51 -1.35 20.74
CA HIS A 215 0.68 -0.58 20.33
C HIS A 215 0.32 0.78 19.68
N GLN A 216 -0.87 0.93 19.08
CA GLN A 216 -1.27 2.21 18.47
C GLN A 216 -1.93 3.17 19.46
N LEU A 217 -2.46 2.64 20.58
CA LEU A 217 -3.15 3.42 21.61
C LEU A 217 -2.24 3.74 22.83
N GLY A 218 -1.13 3.01 23.01
CA GLY A 218 -0.13 3.19 24.08
C GLY A 218 1.24 3.62 23.58
#